data_AF-A0A7C2ATJ1-F1
#
_entry.id   AF-A0A7C2ATJ1-F1
#
_cell.length_a   1.000
_cell.length_b   1.000
_cell.length_c   1.000
_cell.angle_alpha   90.00
_cell.angle_beta   90.00
_cell.angle_gamma   90.00
#
_symmetry.space_group_name_H-M   'P 1'
#
loop_
_entity.id
_entity.type
_entity.pdbx_description
1 polymer ?
#
loop_
_entity_poly.entity_id
_entity_poly.type
_entity_poly.pdbx_seq_one_letter_code
_entity_poly.pdbx_strand_id
1 'polypeptide(L)'
;GAKYVVSPIFKKEIIDIAHKNDIPAMPGTFTPTEVQLAYEAGADIVKVFPADVVGMAFFKDVLAPMPHLKLMPTGGVSLTNAGDWIKAGAVAVGVGSALLDRKAIAEGNYDKLTENAKILINSIKSAK
;
A
#
# COMPACT_ATOMS: atom_id res chain seq x y z
N GLY A 1 14.25 -13.13 -9.12
CA GLY A 1 14.08 -12.76 -7.70
C GLY A 1 12.93 -11.79 -7.53
N ALA A 2 12.80 -11.20 -6.34
CA ALA A 2 11.80 -10.18 -6.05
C ALA A 2 11.90 -8.98 -7.01
N LYS A 3 10.76 -8.32 -7.27
CA LYS A 3 10.66 -7.15 -8.14
C LYS A 3 10.51 -5.83 -7.39
N TYR A 4 10.25 -5.91 -6.08
CA TYR A 4 10.19 -4.80 -5.13
C TYR A 4 10.31 -5.37 -3.71
N VAL A 5 10.60 -4.50 -2.74
CA VAL A 5 10.65 -4.84 -1.31
C VAL A 5 9.60 -4.02 -0.56
N VAL A 6 8.85 -4.67 0.32
CA VAL A 6 7.94 -4.02 1.29
C VAL A 6 8.42 -4.31 2.70
N SER A 7 8.29 -3.34 3.60
CA SER A 7 8.59 -3.51 5.02
C SER A 7 7.40 -3.01 5.87
N PRO A 8 7.15 -3.57 7.06
CA PRO A 8 6.17 -3.00 7.99
C PRO A 8 6.65 -1.70 8.66
N ILE A 9 7.96 -1.41 8.61
CA ILE A 9 8.59 -0.26 9.26
C ILE A 9 9.59 0.43 8.31
N PHE A 10 10.03 1.63 8.70
CA PHE A 10 11.07 2.38 8.00
C PHE A 10 12.43 2.07 8.62
N LYS A 11 13.35 1.63 7.76
CA LYS A 11 14.78 1.49 8.04
C LYS A 11 15.51 1.86 6.77
N LYS A 12 16.41 2.84 6.83
CA LYS A 12 17.15 3.32 5.66
C LYS A 12 17.97 2.19 5.02
N GLU A 13 18.50 1.28 5.82
CA GLU A 13 19.31 0.15 5.37
C GLU A 13 18.53 -0.79 4.44
N ILE A 14 17.21 -0.89 4.60
CA ILE A 14 16.36 -1.69 3.71
C ILE A 14 16.30 -1.05 2.32
N ILE A 15 16.15 0.28 2.26
CA ILE A 15 16.15 1.04 1.01
C ILE A 15 17.52 0.92 0.34
N ASP A 16 18.59 1.18 1.08
CA ASP A 16 19.95 1.14 0.56
C ASP A 16 20.30 -0.23 -0.05
N ILE A 17 19.91 -1.32 0.60
CA ILE A 17 20.14 -2.68 0.09
C ILE A 17 19.28 -2.97 -1.14
N ALA A 18 18.01 -2.58 -1.13
CA ALA A 18 17.12 -2.80 -2.27
C ALA A 18 17.62 -2.04 -3.51
N HIS A 19 17.97 -0.76 -3.36
CA HIS A 19 18.49 0.08 -4.44
C HIS A 19 19.84 -0.38 -4.96
N LYS A 20 20.74 -0.89 -4.10
CA LYS A 20 22.00 -1.53 -4.56
C LYS A 20 21.79 -2.71 -5.51
N ASN A 21 20.59 -3.29 -5.52
CA ASN A 21 20.21 -4.40 -6.40
C ASN A 21 19.23 -3.97 -7.51
N ASP A 22 19.05 -2.65 -7.73
CA ASP A 22 18.09 -2.09 -8.69
C ASP A 22 16.63 -2.51 -8.40
N ILE A 23 16.28 -2.67 -7.12
CA ILE A 23 14.96 -3.09 -6.67
C ILE A 23 14.26 -1.92 -5.93
N PRO A 24 13.05 -1.52 -6.35
CA PRO A 24 12.26 -0.51 -5.63
C PRO A 24 11.92 -0.91 -4.20
N ALA A 25 11.92 0.06 -3.28
CA ALA A 25 11.63 -0.13 -1.86
C ALA A 25 10.40 0.65 -1.41
N MET A 26 9.54 -0.03 -0.65
CA MET A 26 8.31 0.52 -0.09
C MET A 26 8.26 0.33 1.44
N PRO A 27 9.04 1.12 2.20
CA PRO A 27 9.11 1.03 3.66
C PRO A 27 7.79 1.45 4.33
N GLY A 28 7.52 0.88 5.50
CA GLY A 28 6.31 1.16 6.28
C GLY A 28 6.50 2.34 7.24
N THR A 29 5.49 3.19 7.37
CA THR A 29 5.47 4.36 8.26
C THR A 29 4.09 4.53 8.87
N PHE A 30 4.00 5.31 9.95
CA PHE A 30 2.75 5.59 10.64
C PHE A 30 2.50 7.09 10.86
N THR A 31 3.54 7.92 10.92
CA THR A 31 3.42 9.38 11.16
C THR A 31 3.89 10.22 9.97
N PRO A 32 3.46 11.50 9.84
CA PRO A 32 3.93 12.38 8.77
C PRO A 32 5.46 12.57 8.77
N THR A 33 6.08 12.61 9.95
CA THR A 33 7.55 12.71 10.08
C THR A 33 8.24 11.48 9.51
N GLU A 34 7.78 10.28 9.86
CA GLU A 34 8.33 9.04 9.31
C GLU A 34 8.14 8.96 7.79
N VAL A 35 6.99 9.42 7.29
CA VAL A 35 6.70 9.48 5.86
C VAL A 35 7.70 10.36 5.12
N GLN A 36 7.95 11.57 5.64
CA GLN A 36 8.91 12.50 5.04
C GLN A 36 10.34 11.95 5.11
N LEU A 37 10.75 11.37 6.23
CA LEU A 37 12.08 10.75 6.38
C LEU A 37 12.29 9.58 5.40
N ALA A 38 11.26 8.77 5.17
CA ALA A 38 11.32 7.69 4.19
C ALA A 38 11.47 8.21 2.75
N TYR A 39 10.74 9.28 2.40
CA TYR A 39 10.87 9.94 1.10
C TYR A 39 12.28 10.51 0.89
N GLU A 40 12.82 11.23 1.88
CA GLU A 40 14.18 11.80 1.84
C GLU A 40 15.27 10.73 1.76
N ALA A 41 15.02 9.56 2.36
CA ALA A 41 15.89 8.40 2.25
C ALA A 41 15.79 7.68 0.89
N GLY A 42 14.92 8.12 -0.01
CA GLY A 42 14.78 7.62 -1.37
C GLY A 42 13.66 6.59 -1.59
N ALA A 43 12.74 6.41 -0.64
CA ALA A 43 11.64 5.46 -0.83
C ALA A 43 10.86 5.70 -2.14
N ASP A 44 10.66 4.65 -2.94
CA ASP A 44 9.93 4.73 -4.21
C ASP A 44 8.43 5.00 -4.02
N ILE A 45 7.87 4.38 -2.97
CA ILE A 45 6.51 4.59 -2.44
C ILE A 45 6.60 4.42 -0.92
N VAL A 46 5.93 5.27 -0.14
CA VAL A 46 5.87 5.12 1.31
C VAL A 46 4.59 4.37 1.69
N LYS A 47 4.74 3.24 2.37
CA LYS A 47 3.62 2.44 2.86
C LYS A 47 3.13 3.03 4.18
N VAL A 48 1.85 3.42 4.26
CA VAL A 48 1.22 3.78 5.54
C VAL A 48 0.62 2.52 6.15
N PHE A 49 1.04 2.14 7.35
CA PHE A 49 0.62 0.90 8.00
C PHE A 49 0.64 1.02 9.53
N PRO A 50 -0.41 0.55 10.24
CA PRO A 50 -1.71 0.08 9.71
C PRO A 50 -2.61 1.26 9.28
N ALA A 51 -3.08 1.25 8.04
CA ALA A 51 -3.76 2.40 7.44
C ALA A 51 -5.20 2.63 7.95
N ASP A 52 -5.91 1.60 8.39
CA ASP A 52 -7.22 1.74 9.04
C ASP A 52 -7.20 2.57 10.32
N VAL A 53 -6.07 2.57 11.04
CA VAL A 53 -5.95 3.36 12.28
C VAL A 53 -5.90 4.86 11.99
N VAL A 54 -5.20 5.27 10.92
CA VAL A 54 -5.09 6.69 10.54
C VAL A 54 -6.19 7.14 9.57
N GLY A 55 -6.75 6.20 8.81
CA GLY A 55 -7.85 6.44 7.87
C GLY A 55 -7.46 7.22 6.61
N MET A 56 -8.43 7.37 5.70
CA MET A 56 -8.25 8.10 4.43
C MET A 56 -8.04 9.60 4.63
N ALA A 57 -8.53 10.17 5.72
CA ALA A 57 -8.33 11.59 6.05
C ALA A 57 -6.84 11.92 6.20
N PHE A 58 -6.07 11.02 6.84
CA PHE A 58 -4.61 11.16 6.94
C PHE A 58 -3.93 11.37 5.59
N PHE A 59 -4.33 10.60 4.56
CA PHE A 59 -3.74 10.73 3.22
C PHE A 59 -4.03 12.11 2.63
N LYS A 60 -5.27 12.59 2.72
CA LYS A 60 -5.66 13.92 2.22
C LYS A 60 -4.90 15.03 2.96
N ASP A 61 -4.84 14.94 4.28
CA ASP A 61 -4.26 15.97 5.15
C ASP A 61 -2.73 16.01 5.05
N VAL A 62 -2.06 14.87 4.86
CA VAL A 62 -0.61 14.78 4.64
C VAL A 62 -0.24 15.24 3.23
N LEU A 63 -0.98 14.84 2.21
CA LEU A 63 -0.69 15.19 0.82
C LEU A 63 -0.98 16.66 0.50
N ALA A 64 -1.90 17.31 1.23
CA ALA A 64 -2.22 18.72 1.01
C ALA A 64 -0.99 19.66 1.13
N PRO A 65 -0.17 19.58 2.21
CA PRO A 65 1.08 20.34 2.31
C PRO A 65 2.30 19.62 1.70
N MET A 66 2.25 18.30 1.49
CA MET A 66 3.38 17.50 0.98
C MET A 66 3.00 16.69 -0.28
N PRO A 67 2.66 17.36 -1.40
CA PRO A 67 2.15 16.70 -2.61
C PRO A 67 3.19 15.88 -3.37
N HIS A 68 4.48 15.99 -3.01
CA HIS A 68 5.57 15.19 -3.59
C HIS A 68 5.57 13.73 -3.12
N LEU A 69 4.86 13.42 -2.04
CA LEU A 69 4.83 12.09 -1.44
C LEU A 69 3.99 11.12 -2.28
N LYS A 70 4.47 9.88 -2.39
CA LYS A 70 3.75 8.76 -3.00
C LYS A 70 3.34 7.77 -1.92
N LEU A 71 2.07 7.79 -1.51
CA LEU A 71 1.59 6.99 -0.39
C LEU A 71 0.82 5.75 -0.85
N MET A 72 0.97 4.65 -0.10
CA MET A 72 0.22 3.40 -0.28
C MET A 72 -0.33 2.89 1.06
N PRO A 73 -1.66 2.78 1.26
CA PRO A 73 -2.21 2.21 2.48
C PRO A 73 -2.04 0.70 2.50
N THR A 74 -1.82 0.14 3.69
CA THR A 74 -1.92 -1.30 3.96
C THR A 74 -2.52 -1.49 5.35
N GLY A 75 -3.41 -2.47 5.51
CA GLY A 75 -4.27 -2.58 6.70
C GLY A 75 -5.58 -1.81 6.47
N GLY A 76 -6.73 -2.46 6.67
CA GLY A 76 -8.03 -1.85 6.40
C GLY A 76 -8.47 -1.75 4.93
N VAL A 77 -7.64 -2.13 3.96
CA VAL A 77 -8.02 -2.14 2.54
C VAL A 77 -8.85 -3.40 2.24
N SER A 78 -10.07 -3.19 1.75
CA SER A 78 -11.03 -4.21 1.34
C SER A 78 -11.19 -4.24 -0.18
N LEU A 79 -11.91 -5.24 -0.68
CA LEU A 79 -12.23 -5.35 -2.12
C LEU A 79 -13.10 -4.19 -2.63
N THR A 80 -13.85 -3.53 -1.74
CA THR A 80 -14.84 -2.50 -2.11
C THR A 80 -14.39 -1.08 -1.80
N ASN A 81 -13.48 -0.88 -0.83
CA ASN A 81 -12.98 0.45 -0.44
C ASN A 81 -11.65 0.85 -1.12
N ALA A 82 -11.04 -0.04 -1.92
CA ALA A 82 -9.77 0.24 -2.57
C ALA A 82 -9.81 1.48 -3.46
N GLY A 83 -10.91 1.70 -4.19
CA GLY A 83 -11.12 2.91 -4.97
C GLY A 83 -11.16 4.19 -4.14
N ASP A 84 -11.71 4.13 -2.92
CA ASP A 84 -11.81 5.30 -2.05
C ASP A 84 -10.43 5.74 -1.52
N TRP A 85 -9.52 4.77 -1.29
CA TRP A 85 -8.13 5.07 -0.98
C TRP A 85 -7.41 5.76 -2.14
N ILE A 86 -7.66 5.33 -3.38
CA ILE A 86 -7.13 6.01 -4.57
C ILE A 86 -7.67 7.45 -4.67
N LYS A 87 -8.98 7.67 -4.44
CA LYS A 87 -9.57 9.01 -4.38
C LYS A 87 -8.99 9.88 -3.25
N ALA A 88 -8.53 9.27 -2.17
CA ALA A 88 -7.85 9.96 -1.08
C ALA A 88 -6.40 10.37 -1.40
N GLY A 89 -5.88 10.03 -2.58
CA GLY A 89 -4.55 10.39 -3.05
C GLY A 89 -3.52 9.25 -2.99
N ALA A 90 -3.92 8.04 -2.61
CA ALA A 90 -3.01 6.89 -2.67
C ALA A 90 -2.64 6.56 -4.12
N VAL A 91 -1.35 6.29 -4.36
CA VAL A 91 -0.86 5.93 -5.71
C VAL A 91 -0.96 4.44 -6.00
N ALA A 92 -1.09 3.63 -4.95
CA ALA A 92 -1.24 2.18 -4.96
C ALA A 92 -2.01 1.74 -3.71
N VAL A 93 -2.41 0.48 -3.62
CA VAL A 93 -3.02 -0.10 -2.41
C VAL A 93 -2.39 -1.46 -2.09
N GLY A 94 -2.12 -1.70 -0.80
CA GLY A 94 -1.70 -3.00 -0.30
C GLY A 94 -2.89 -3.80 0.23
N VAL A 95 -3.24 -4.91 -0.43
CA VAL A 95 -4.38 -5.76 -0.06
C VAL A 95 -3.87 -7.12 0.42
N GLY A 96 -4.26 -7.52 1.63
CA GLY A 96 -3.87 -8.79 2.24
C GLY A 96 -5.02 -9.79 2.27
N SER A 97 -5.49 -10.09 3.48
CA SER A 97 -6.51 -11.11 3.77
C SER A 97 -7.85 -10.90 3.06
N ALA A 98 -8.20 -9.67 2.67
CA ALA A 98 -9.42 -9.40 1.91
C ALA A 98 -9.39 -10.04 0.51
N LEU A 99 -8.20 -10.10 -0.11
CA LEU A 99 -8.01 -10.73 -1.43
C LEU A 99 -7.71 -12.23 -1.28
N LEU A 100 -6.82 -12.57 -0.33
CA LEU A 100 -6.31 -13.92 -0.10
C LEU A 100 -7.13 -14.63 0.98
N ASP A 101 -8.33 -15.09 0.59
CA ASP A 101 -9.20 -15.88 1.47
C ASP A 101 -8.52 -17.21 1.85
N ARG A 102 -8.23 -17.39 3.14
CA ARG A 102 -7.51 -18.57 3.65
C ARG A 102 -8.29 -19.87 3.46
N LYS A 103 -9.62 -19.83 3.55
CA LYS A 103 -10.48 -21.00 3.36
C LYS A 103 -10.48 -21.42 1.90
N ALA A 104 -10.67 -20.45 0.99
CA ALA A 104 -10.61 -20.70 -0.44
C ALA A 104 -9.24 -21.28 -0.86
N ILE A 105 -8.14 -20.77 -0.29
CA ILE A 105 -6.79 -21.34 -0.53
C ILE A 105 -6.71 -22.78 -0.02
N ALA A 106 -7.14 -23.05 1.22
CA ALA A 106 -7.11 -24.40 1.80
C ALA A 106 -7.95 -25.41 1.01
N GLU A 107 -9.05 -24.96 0.39
CA GLU A 107 -9.97 -25.76 -0.41
C GLU A 107 -9.58 -25.81 -1.91
N GLY A 108 -8.54 -25.11 -2.34
CA GLY A 108 -8.15 -25.01 -3.76
C GLY A 108 -9.15 -24.24 -4.63
N ASN A 109 -10.04 -23.44 -4.03
CA ASN A 109 -11.06 -22.66 -4.72
C ASN A 109 -10.47 -21.35 -5.29
N TYR A 110 -9.68 -21.47 -6.35
CA TYR A 110 -9.04 -20.33 -7.02
C TYR A 110 -10.04 -19.46 -7.81
N ASP A 111 -11.22 -19.99 -8.15
CA ASP A 111 -12.30 -19.22 -8.76
C ASP A 111 -12.79 -18.11 -7.81
N LYS A 112 -12.88 -18.41 -6.50
CA LYS A 112 -13.22 -17.40 -5.50
C LYS A 112 -12.18 -16.29 -5.42
N LEU A 113 -10.89 -16.63 -5.46
CA LEU A 113 -9.82 -15.62 -5.46
C LEU A 113 -9.85 -14.76 -6.73
N THR A 114 -10.19 -15.37 -7.87
CA THR A 114 -10.37 -14.68 -9.15
C THR A 114 -11.55 -13.69 -9.08
N GLU A 115 -12.67 -14.10 -8.48
CA GLU A 115 -13.82 -13.22 -8.23
C GLU A 115 -13.43 -12.04 -7.32
N ASN A 116 -12.73 -12.31 -6.21
CA ASN A 116 -12.25 -11.26 -5.31
C ASN A 116 -11.37 -10.24 -6.04
N ALA A 117 -10.45 -10.71 -6.89
CA ALA A 117 -9.59 -9.84 -7.70
C ALA A 117 -10.39 -8.97 -8.68
N LYS A 118 -11.43 -9.52 -9.31
CA LYS A 118 -12.33 -8.75 -10.19
C LYS A 118 -13.05 -7.63 -9.42
N ILE A 119 -13.58 -7.94 -8.24
CA ILE A 119 -14.25 -6.93 -7.38
C ILE A 119 -13.28 -5.81 -7.01
N LEU A 120 -12.07 -6.17 -6.57
CA LEU A 120 -11.02 -5.21 -6.21
C LEU A 120 -10.68 -4.27 -7.37
N ILE A 121 -10.42 -4.83 -8.55
CA ILE A 121 -10.07 -4.03 -9.73
C ILE A 121 -11.24 -3.15 -10.17
N ASN A 122 -12.47 -3.63 -10.06
CA ASN A 122 -13.66 -2.82 -10.37
C ASN A 122 -13.80 -1.64 -9.40
N SER A 123 -13.57 -1.83 -8.09
CA SER A 123 -13.55 -0.74 -7.11
C SER A 123 -12.55 0.36 -7.49
N ILE A 124 -11.34 -0.03 -7.93
CA ILE A 124 -10.31 0.93 -8.37
C ILE A 124 -10.68 1.62 -9.68
N LYS A 125 -11.21 0.89 -10.66
CA LYS A 125 -11.59 1.46 -11.96
C LYS A 125 -12.72 2.47 -11.86
N SER A 126 -13.72 2.21 -11.01
CA SER A 126 -14.84 3.13 -10.77
C SER A 126 -14.45 4.40 -9.99
N ALA A 127 -13.20 4.47 -9.50
CA ALA A 127 -12.68 5.62 -8.77
C ALA A 127 -11.90 6.61 -9.63
N LYS A 128 -11.52 6.21 -10.86
CA LYS A 128 -10.89 7.05 -11.88
C LYS A 128 -11.94 7.57 -12.86
#